data_AF-A0A9P5AWG7-F1
#
_entry.id   AF-A0A9P5AWG7-F1
#
_cell.length_a   1.000
_cell.length_b   1.000
_cell.length_c   1.000
_cell.angle_alpha   90.00
_cell.angle_beta   90.00
_cell.angle_gamma   90.00
#
_symmetry.space_group_name_H-M   'P 1'
#
loop_
_entity.id
_entity.type
_entity.pdbx_description
1 polymer ?
#
loop_
_entity_poly.entity_id
_entity_poly.type
_entity_poly.pdbx_seq_one_letter_code
_entity_poly.pdbx_strand_id
1 'polypeptide(L)'
;MTSEDPTNDFIITNDEDRPEIKPAATFKNPAFRINDKVNLLLPNGTVDPHGPYLVASVILPDKCTLCDSNTYESAKGGATIDMAVLEKAAA
;
A
#
# COMPACT_ATOMS: atom_id res chain seq x y z
N MET A 1 10.36 39.91 52.55
CA MET A 1 9.14 39.10 52.50
C MET A 1 8.48 39.41 51.15
N THR A 2 8.72 38.56 50.13
CA THR A 2 7.78 37.49 49.65
C THR A 2 6.59 38.12 48.93
N SER A 3 6.24 37.84 47.67
CA SER A 3 6.61 36.79 46.71
C SER A 3 5.90 37.09 45.37
N GLU A 4 6.30 36.37 44.32
CA GLU A 4 5.49 35.90 43.16
C GLU A 4 4.98 36.93 42.12
N ASP A 5 4.97 36.71 40.80
CA ASP A 5 5.66 35.85 39.81
C ASP A 5 5.09 36.31 38.43
N PRO A 6 5.54 35.79 37.27
CA PRO A 6 6.04 36.57 36.15
C PRO A 6 4.98 36.83 35.07
N THR A 7 5.38 37.70 34.14
CA THR A 7 4.93 37.80 32.76
C THR A 7 4.25 36.52 32.26
N ASN A 8 2.93 36.52 32.15
CA ASN A 8 2.21 35.58 31.29
C ASN A 8 2.52 35.99 29.84
N ASP A 9 3.76 35.75 29.45
CA ASP A 9 4.15 35.54 28.07
C ASP A 9 3.24 34.41 27.60
N PHE A 10 2.19 34.76 26.87
CA PHE A 10 1.46 33.79 26.08
C PHE A 10 2.50 33.19 25.15
N ILE A 11 3.06 32.05 25.54
CA ILE A 11 3.82 31.18 24.67
C ILE A 11 2.79 30.74 23.62
N ILE A 12 2.71 31.51 22.54
CA ILE A 12 2.20 31.04 21.27
C ILE A 12 3.24 30.00 20.88
N THR A 13 3.08 28.77 21.36
CA THR A 13 3.98 27.68 21.03
C THR A 13 3.94 27.59 19.51
N ASN A 14 5.04 27.99 18.90
CA ASN A 14 5.25 28.01 17.48
C ASN A 14 4.72 26.68 16.93
N ASP A 15 3.88 26.75 15.90
CA ASP A 15 3.30 25.62 15.13
C ASP A 15 4.39 24.78 14.42
N GLU A 16 5.62 24.80 14.93
CA GLU A 16 6.81 24.13 14.40
C GLU A 16 7.08 22.78 15.05
N ASP A 17 6.33 22.41 16.10
CA ASP A 17 6.26 21.03 16.61
C ASP A 17 5.02 20.30 16.07
N ARG A 18 4.47 20.75 14.93
CA ARG A 18 3.66 19.86 14.12
C ARG A 18 4.64 18.81 13.62
N PRO A 19 4.56 17.52 14.02
CA PRO A 19 5.38 16.52 13.39
C PRO A 19 5.06 16.61 11.90
N GLU A 20 6.01 17.13 11.13
CA GLU A 20 5.97 16.97 9.69
C GLU A 20 5.89 15.47 9.51
N ILE A 21 4.71 14.97 9.18
CA ILE A 21 4.53 13.66 8.60
C ILE A 21 5.19 13.83 7.24
N LYS A 22 6.53 13.80 7.21
CA LYS A 22 7.30 13.63 6.00
C LYS A 22 6.64 12.41 5.37
N PRO A 23 5.96 12.54 4.22
CA PRO A 23 5.40 11.38 3.57
C PRO A 23 6.60 10.47 3.40
N ALA A 24 6.62 9.35 4.12
CA ALA A 24 7.80 8.52 4.22
C ALA A 24 8.27 8.31 2.78
N ALA A 25 9.46 8.84 2.47
CA ALA A 25 9.92 9.09 1.11
C ALA A 25 10.24 7.78 0.34
N THR A 26 9.57 6.69 0.71
CA THR A 26 9.79 5.35 0.20
C THR A 26 8.50 4.54 0.12
N PHE A 27 7.32 5.17 0.12
CA PHE A 27 6.17 4.50 -0.48
C PHE A 27 6.42 4.46 -2.00
N LYS A 28 7.22 3.48 -2.44
CA LYS A 28 7.27 3.08 -3.84
C LYS A 28 5.81 2.97 -4.28
N ASN A 29 5.43 3.78 -5.26
CA ASN A 29 4.09 3.69 -5.82
C ASN A 29 3.86 2.21 -6.19
N PRO A 30 2.77 1.58 -5.73
CA PRO A 30 2.57 0.17 -6.00
C PRO A 30 2.54 -0.04 -7.51
N ALA A 31 3.26 -1.07 -7.98
CA ALA A 31 3.41 -1.34 -9.40
C ALA A 31 2.04 -1.62 -10.08
N PHE A 32 1.10 -2.14 -9.29
CA PHE A 32 -0.27 -2.43 -9.69
C PHE A 32 -1.26 -1.74 -8.77
N ARG A 33 -2.44 -1.42 -9.32
CA ARG A 33 -3.54 -0.81 -8.57
C ARG A 33 -4.64 -1.83 -8.37
N ILE A 34 -5.53 -1.58 -7.41
CA ILE A 34 -6.74 -2.37 -7.24
C ILE A 34 -7.51 -2.39 -8.57
N ASN A 35 -8.04 -3.56 -8.94
CA ASN A 35 -8.75 -3.83 -10.18
C ASN A 35 -7.88 -3.83 -11.45
N ASP A 36 -6.54 -3.76 -11.33
CA ASP A 36 -5.64 -3.99 -12.46
C ASP A 36 -5.66 -5.49 -12.81
N LYS A 37 -5.76 -5.81 -14.11
CA LYS A 37 -5.70 -7.20 -14.59
C LYS A 37 -4.25 -7.66 -14.65
N VAL A 38 -3.95 -8.73 -13.93
CA VAL A 38 -2.60 -9.25 -13.76
C VAL A 38 -2.56 -10.75 -14.01
N ASN A 39 -1.45 -11.19 -14.55
CA ASN A 39 -1.10 -12.58 -14.73
C ASN A 39 -0.12 -12.98 -13.62
N LEU A 40 -0.38 -14.10 -12.96
CA LEU A 40 0.51 -14.62 -11.93
C LEU A 40 1.60 -15.46 -12.59
N LEU A 41 2.87 -15.13 -12.36
CA LEU A 41 3.99 -15.98 -12.76
C LEU A 41 4.20 -17.08 -11.73
N LEU A 42 4.14 -18.31 -12.19
CA LEU A 42 4.51 -19.49 -11.45
C LEU A 42 6.04 -19.56 -11.32
N PRO A 43 6.57 -20.25 -10.29
CA PRO A 43 8.02 -20.37 -10.07
C PRO A 43 8.76 -21.10 -11.20
N ASN A 44 8.05 -21.77 -12.11
CA ASN A 44 8.61 -22.37 -13.33
C ASN A 44 8.79 -21.34 -14.48
N GLY A 45 8.50 -20.06 -14.24
CA GLY A 45 8.58 -18.97 -15.22
C GLY A 45 7.42 -18.91 -16.21
N THR A 46 6.37 -19.71 -16.00
CA THR A 46 5.15 -19.67 -16.84
C THR A 46 4.04 -18.89 -16.17
N VAL A 47 3.13 -18.32 -16.95
CA VAL A 47 1.92 -17.68 -16.42
C VAL A 47 0.94 -18.74 -15.95
N ASP A 48 0.34 -18.51 -14.78
CA ASP A 48 -0.71 -19.35 -14.23
C ASP A 48 -1.91 -19.39 -15.20
N PRO A 49 -2.31 -20.58 -15.68
CA PRO A 49 -3.35 -20.73 -16.69
C PRO A 49 -4.75 -20.45 -16.15
N HIS A 50 -4.93 -20.31 -14.83
CA HIS A 50 -6.21 -19.91 -14.24
C HIS A 50 -6.40 -18.39 -14.22
N GLY A 51 -5.38 -17.60 -14.58
CA GLY A 51 -5.51 -16.16 -14.80
C GLY A 51 -6.28 -15.82 -16.09
N PRO A 52 -6.61 -14.54 -16.34
CA PRO A 52 -6.10 -13.36 -15.63
C PRO A 52 -6.82 -13.11 -14.30
N TYR A 53 -6.07 -12.62 -13.33
CA TYR A 53 -6.57 -12.20 -12.02
C TYR A 53 -6.74 -10.69 -11.94
N LEU A 54 -7.49 -10.22 -10.96
CA LEU A 54 -7.58 -8.81 -10.59
C LEU A 54 -6.87 -8.58 -9.26
N VAL A 55 -6.24 -7.43 -9.11
CA VAL A 55 -5.73 -7.00 -7.81
C VAL A 55 -6.91 -6.64 -6.91
N ALA A 56 -7.15 -7.45 -5.88
CA ALA A 56 -8.26 -7.25 -4.94
C ALA A 56 -7.94 -6.16 -3.91
N SER A 57 -6.72 -6.21 -3.34
CA SER A 57 -6.26 -5.24 -2.35
C SER A 57 -4.74 -5.14 -2.37
N VAL A 58 -4.22 -3.96 -2.05
CA VAL A 58 -2.78 -3.70 -1.91
C VAL A 58 -2.47 -3.58 -0.43
N ILE A 59 -1.79 -4.58 0.13
CA ILE A 59 -1.45 -4.64 1.56
C ILE A 59 -0.16 -3.85 1.81
N LEU A 60 0.82 -4.02 0.92
CA LEU A 60 2.11 -3.35 0.92
C LEU A 60 2.40 -2.85 -0.51
N PRO A 61 3.31 -1.88 -0.70
CA PRO A 61 3.67 -1.39 -2.04
C PRO A 61 4.14 -2.50 -2.99
N ASP A 62 4.67 -3.60 -2.46
CA ASP A 62 5.11 -4.80 -3.18
C ASP A 62 4.21 -6.03 -2.99
N LYS A 63 3.12 -5.96 -2.21
CA LYS A 63 2.25 -7.13 -1.96
C LYS A 63 0.78 -6.82 -2.11
N CYS A 64 0.07 -7.71 -2.77
CA CYS A 64 -1.36 -7.62 -2.95
C CYS A 64 -2.06 -8.97 -2.73
N THR A 65 -3.37 -8.93 -2.61
CA THR A 65 -4.22 -10.09 -2.79
C THR A 65 -4.85 -10.06 -4.16
N LEU A 66 -5.12 -11.23 -4.70
CA LEU A 66 -5.75 -11.39 -6.01
C LEU A 66 -7.19 -11.88 -5.86
N CYS A 67 -8.03 -11.49 -6.80
CA CYS A 67 -9.34 -12.09 -7.03
C CYS A 67 -9.47 -12.59 -8.47
N ASP A 68 -10.37 -13.53 -8.69
CA ASP A 68 -10.71 -13.98 -10.03
C ASP A 68 -11.33 -12.84 -10.84
N SER A 69 -10.91 -12.66 -12.09
CA SER A 69 -11.42 -11.55 -12.91
C SER A 69 -12.88 -11.72 -13.37
N ASN A 70 -13.41 -12.94 -13.33
CA ASN A 70 -14.76 -13.26 -13.74
C ASN A 70 -15.71 -13.34 -12.54
N THR A 71 -15.30 -14.03 -11.47
CA THR A 71 -16.16 -14.25 -10.30
C THR A 71 -15.92 -13.25 -9.16
N TYR A 72 -14.83 -12.48 -9.20
CA TYR A 72 -14.39 -11.57 -8.13
C TYR A 72 -14.16 -12.28 -6.77
N GLU A 73 -14.09 -13.61 -6.78
CA GLU A 73 -13.80 -14.39 -5.58
C GLU A 73 -12.31 -14.38 -5.27
N SER A 74 -11.96 -14.66 -4.01
CA SER A 74 -10.58 -14.67 -3.54
C SER A 74 -9.75 -15.70 -4.31
N ALA A 75 -8.81 -15.24 -5.12
CA ALA A 75 -7.89 -16.14 -5.80
C ALA A 75 -6.87 -16.67 -4.79
N LYS A 76 -6.42 -17.92 -4.99
CA LYS A 76 -5.45 -18.60 -4.11
C LYS A 76 -5.84 -18.58 -2.62
N GLY A 77 -7.15 -18.62 -2.32
CA GLY A 77 -7.66 -18.57 -0.95
C GLY A 77 -7.39 -17.25 -0.22
N GLY A 78 -7.19 -16.15 -0.94
CA GLY A 78 -6.85 -14.85 -0.34
C GLY A 78 -5.39 -14.74 0.10
N ALA A 79 -4.51 -15.60 -0.43
CA ALA A 79 -3.09 -15.52 -0.17
C ALA A 79 -2.52 -14.15 -0.60
N THR A 80 -1.56 -13.67 0.18
CA THR A 80 -0.78 -12.49 -0.19
C THR A 80 0.25 -12.89 -1.24
N ILE A 81 0.18 -12.22 -2.39
CA ILE A 81 1.02 -12.43 -3.55
C ILE A 81 1.97 -11.24 -3.68
N ASP A 82 3.22 -11.55 -4.03
CA ASP A 82 4.23 -10.53 -4.31
C ASP A 82 3.99 -9.93 -5.70
N MET A 83 3.97 -8.62 -5.79
CA MET A 83 3.78 -7.92 -7.07
C MET A 83 4.93 -8.18 -8.05
N ALA A 84 6.10 -8.58 -7.58
CA ALA A 84 7.23 -8.93 -8.46
C ALA A 84 6.97 -10.20 -9.28
N VAL A 85 6.06 -11.08 -8.84
CA VAL A 85 5.64 -12.27 -9.60
C VAL A 85 4.38 -12.00 -10.44
N LEU A 86 3.96 -10.74 -10.56
CA LEU A 86 2.81 -10.36 -11.37
C LEU A 86 3.28 -9.68 -12.65
N GLU A 87 2.60 -9.99 -13.75
CA GLU A 87 2.73 -9.25 -15.00
C GLU A 87 1.41 -8.58 -15.35
N LYS A 88 1.47 -7.43 -16.02
CA LYS A 88 0.26 -6.82 -16.58
C LYS A 88 -0.34 -7.75 -17.62
N ALA A 89 -1.59 -8.15 -17.40
CA ALA A 89 -2.34 -8.82 -18.45
C ALA A 89 -2.68 -7.79 -19.53
N ALA A 90 -2.28 -8.04 -20.77
CA ALA A 90 -2.73 -7.22 -21.90
C ALA A 90 -4.26 -7.29 -21.97
N ALA A 91 -4.89 -6.11 -22.03
CA ALA A 91 -6.35 -5.96 -22.10
C ALA A 91 -6.92 -6.43 -23.43
#